data_AF-A0A818SHU4-F1
#
_entry.id   AF-A0A818SHU4-F1
#
_cell.length_a   1.000
_cell.length_b   1.000
_cell.length_c   1.000
_cell.angle_alpha   90.00
_cell.angle_beta   90.00
_cell.angle_gamma   90.00
#
_symmetry.space_group_name_H-M   'P 1'
#
loop_
_entity.id
_entity.type
_entity.pdbx_description
1 polymer ?
#
loop_
_entity_poly.entity_id
_entity_poly.type
_entity_poly.pdbx_seq_one_letter_code
_entity_poly.pdbx_strand_id
1 'polypeptide(L)'
;MTVQLFIEKFIRSKSRLNDSILRWTNFSAIQLRYIIDFYEMFEEIAFDQVLRVYIKKELAEEAFNPQDRKRIIEAFCRATFEENKITEKLKSIDIWIAMLKRLIVRILNANISLDVPLQIYLERTDLWSNGINYEDLAMFEVEDIILLQHTYVILTGLENKKKAANQSQQPEIKSKVQTGEGLRKKVNTWYTQTATATTSTKEIRGKKTSGNKGHS
;
A
#
# COMPACT_ATOMS: atom_id res chain seq x y z
N MET A 1 -23.73 8.97 -9.20
CA MET A 1 -22.69 9.87 -9.74
C MET A 1 -21.37 9.11 -9.82
N THR A 2 -20.65 9.17 -10.94
CA THR A 2 -19.33 8.54 -11.08
C THR A 2 -18.20 9.51 -10.74
N VAL A 3 -16.99 8.99 -10.54
CA VAL A 3 -15.77 9.79 -10.33
C VAL A 3 -15.55 10.74 -11.50
N GLN A 4 -15.68 10.25 -12.75
CA GLN A 4 -15.55 11.11 -13.94
C GLN A 4 -16.58 12.25 -13.93
N LEU A 5 -17.87 11.94 -13.74
CA LEU A 5 -18.92 12.96 -13.73
C LEU A 5 -18.72 13.97 -12.61
N PHE A 6 -18.23 13.53 -11.45
CA PHE A 6 -17.91 14.43 -10.34
C PHE A 6 -16.76 15.38 -10.71
N ILE A 7 -15.68 14.84 -11.25
CA ILE A 7 -14.52 15.62 -11.69
C ILE A 7 -14.93 16.65 -12.75
N GLU A 8 -15.64 16.22 -13.79
CA GLU A 8 -16.02 17.09 -14.92
C GLU A 8 -16.94 18.24 -14.53
N LYS A 9 -17.82 18.02 -13.53
CA LYS A 9 -18.81 19.00 -13.06
C LYS A 9 -18.29 19.91 -11.96
N PHE A 10 -17.46 19.40 -11.05
CA PHE A 10 -17.14 20.09 -9.80
C PHE A 10 -15.66 20.47 -9.67
N ILE A 11 -14.74 19.79 -10.37
CA ILE A 11 -13.31 20.14 -10.32
C ILE A 11 -12.96 21.08 -11.47
N ARG A 12 -12.69 22.35 -11.13
CA ARG A 12 -12.41 23.41 -12.11
C ARG A 12 -11.04 23.29 -12.78
N SER A 13 -10.08 22.62 -12.14
CA SER A 13 -8.71 22.50 -12.64
C SER A 13 -8.53 21.23 -13.49
N LYS A 14 -9.14 21.23 -14.68
CA LYS A 14 -9.06 20.11 -15.63
C LYS A 14 -7.65 19.87 -16.17
N SER A 15 -6.77 20.87 -16.10
CA SER A 15 -5.39 20.82 -16.57
C SER A 15 -4.48 19.87 -15.78
N ARG A 16 -4.89 19.39 -14.60
CA ARG A 16 -4.11 18.46 -13.78
C ARG A 16 -4.45 16.99 -14.00
N LEU A 17 -5.46 16.71 -14.81
CA LEU A 17 -5.91 15.35 -15.05
C LEU A 17 -5.54 14.96 -16.48
N ASN A 18 -4.88 13.83 -16.61
CA ASN A 18 -4.61 13.26 -17.91
C ASN A 18 -5.93 12.72 -18.49
N ASP A 19 -6.36 13.27 -19.61
CA ASP A 19 -7.59 12.86 -20.32
C ASP A 19 -7.60 11.36 -20.62
N SER A 20 -6.44 10.72 -20.80
CA SER A 20 -6.35 9.27 -21.00
C SER A 20 -6.77 8.46 -19.77
N ILE A 21 -6.47 8.95 -18.57
CA ILE A 21 -6.84 8.30 -17.30
C ILE A 21 -8.32 8.53 -17.03
N LEU A 22 -8.81 9.76 -17.24
CA LEU A 22 -10.22 10.10 -17.03
C LEU A 22 -11.16 9.30 -17.92
N ARG A 23 -10.75 9.02 -19.16
CA ARG A 23 -11.53 8.26 -20.14
C ARG A 23 -11.29 6.76 -20.09
N TRP A 24 -10.40 6.28 -19.22
CA TRP A 24 -10.16 4.86 -19.08
C TRP A 24 -11.43 4.21 -18.51
N THR A 25 -12.01 3.25 -19.23
CA THR A 25 -13.35 2.70 -18.96
C THR A 25 -13.48 2.15 -17.54
N ASN A 26 -12.41 1.56 -17.02
CA ASN A 26 -12.39 0.99 -15.67
C ASN A 26 -12.37 2.06 -14.57
N PHE A 27 -11.82 3.24 -14.83
CA PHE A 27 -11.74 4.35 -13.87
C PHE A 27 -12.99 5.25 -13.97
N SER A 28 -13.40 5.58 -15.19
CA SER A 28 -14.56 6.45 -15.48
C SER A 28 -15.89 5.92 -14.94
N ALA A 29 -16.05 4.59 -14.92
CA ALA A 29 -17.28 3.93 -14.46
C ALA A 29 -17.40 3.80 -12.94
N ILE A 30 -16.34 4.11 -12.18
CA ILE A 30 -16.35 3.97 -10.72
C ILE A 30 -17.38 4.94 -10.14
N GLN A 31 -18.33 4.40 -9.38
CA GLN A 31 -19.27 5.24 -8.66
C GLN A 31 -18.55 5.98 -7.54
N LEU A 32 -18.85 7.27 -7.35
CA LEU A 32 -18.16 8.10 -6.36
C LEU A 32 -18.27 7.52 -4.94
N ARG A 33 -19.34 6.78 -4.63
CA ARG A 33 -19.50 6.10 -3.34
C ARG A 33 -18.38 5.11 -3.00
N TYR A 34 -17.66 4.60 -4.01
CA TYR A 34 -16.55 3.65 -3.86
C TYR A 34 -15.17 4.33 -3.88
N ILE A 35 -15.10 5.67 -3.87
CA ILE A 35 -13.81 6.35 -4.01
C ILE A 35 -12.87 6.02 -2.85
N ILE A 36 -13.39 5.89 -1.63
CA ILE A 36 -12.61 5.52 -0.44
C ILE A 36 -12.09 4.09 -0.59
N ASP A 37 -12.98 3.13 -0.85
CA ASP A 37 -12.62 1.72 -1.07
C ASP A 37 -11.56 1.57 -2.19
N PHE A 38 -11.69 2.39 -3.24
CA PHE A 38 -10.72 2.44 -4.33
C PHE A 38 -9.35 2.92 -3.84
N TYR A 39 -9.28 4.01 -3.08
CA TYR A 39 -8.02 4.49 -2.50
C TYR A 39 -7.39 3.47 -1.54
N GLU A 40 -8.19 2.83 -0.68
CA GLU A 40 -7.72 1.78 0.24
C GLU A 40 -7.10 0.60 -0.54
N MET A 41 -7.77 0.15 -1.61
CA MET A 41 -7.23 -0.87 -2.51
C MET A 41 -5.90 -0.44 -3.14
N PHE A 42 -5.76 0.82 -3.56
CA PHE A 42 -4.48 1.33 -4.09
C PHE A 42 -3.36 1.29 -3.06
N GLU A 43 -3.65 1.62 -1.81
CA GLU A 43 -2.65 1.59 -0.74
C GLU A 43 -2.17 0.17 -0.46
N GLU A 44 -3.09 -0.80 -0.42
CA GLU A 44 -2.74 -2.21 -0.27
C GLU A 44 -1.88 -2.71 -1.45
N ILE A 45 -2.23 -2.34 -2.68
CA ILE A 45 -1.44 -2.66 -3.88
C ILE A 45 -0.07 -1.97 -3.84
N ALA A 46 -0.02 -0.69 -3.48
CA ALA A 46 1.22 0.08 -3.40
C ALA A 46 2.16 -0.51 -2.34
N PHE A 47 1.61 -0.96 -1.21
CA PHE A 47 2.36 -1.69 -0.22
C PHE A 47 2.95 -2.98 -0.80
N ASP A 48 2.12 -3.84 -1.37
CA ASP A 48 2.55 -5.16 -1.82
C ASP A 48 3.55 -5.11 -2.98
N GLN A 49 3.37 -4.17 -3.91
CA GLN A 49 4.20 -4.08 -5.12
C GLN A 49 5.45 -3.22 -4.94
N VAL A 50 5.41 -2.24 -4.05
CA VAL A 50 6.49 -1.25 -3.91
C VAL A 50 7.08 -1.32 -2.50
N LEU A 51 6.32 -0.91 -1.49
CA LEU A 51 6.90 -0.61 -0.17
C LEU A 51 7.40 -1.85 0.57
N ARG A 52 6.83 -3.03 0.35
CA ARG A 52 7.27 -4.29 0.97
C ARG A 52 8.77 -4.55 0.76
N VAL A 53 9.34 -4.09 -0.35
CA VAL A 53 10.75 -4.29 -0.70
C VAL A 53 11.68 -3.22 -0.10
N TYR A 54 11.11 -2.09 0.33
CA TYR A 54 11.81 -0.91 0.84
C TYR A 54 11.46 -0.58 2.30
N ILE A 55 10.99 -1.58 3.05
CA ILE A 55 10.74 -1.42 4.49
C ILE A 55 12.03 -0.95 5.17
N LYS A 56 11.89 0.10 6.00
CA LYS A 56 12.99 0.67 6.79
C LYS A 56 13.63 -0.44 7.63
N LYS A 57 14.95 -0.43 7.79
CA LYS A 57 15.68 -1.51 8.48
C LYS A 57 15.22 -1.69 9.92
N GLU A 58 14.83 -0.60 10.56
CA GLU A 58 14.31 -0.52 11.93
C GLU A 58 12.94 -1.21 12.07
N LEU A 59 12.19 -1.36 10.97
CA LEU A 59 10.92 -2.07 10.91
C LEU A 59 11.08 -3.51 10.42
N ALA A 60 12.20 -3.82 9.78
CA ALA A 60 12.44 -5.11 9.15
C ALA A 60 12.53 -6.19 10.24
N GLU A 61 12.11 -7.42 9.92
CA GLU A 61 12.08 -8.48 10.93
C GLU A 61 13.47 -8.71 11.52
N GLU A 62 14.52 -8.59 10.71
CA GLU A 62 15.93 -8.76 11.06
C GLU A 62 16.41 -7.85 12.20
N ALA A 63 15.72 -6.75 12.47
CA ALA A 63 15.99 -5.89 13.63
C ALA A 63 15.61 -6.54 14.97
N PHE A 64 14.76 -7.57 14.95
CA PHE A 64 14.23 -8.24 16.13
C PHE A 64 14.71 -9.70 16.19
N ASN A 65 15.01 -10.19 17.39
CA ASN A 65 15.31 -11.60 17.55
C ASN A 65 14.04 -12.46 17.39
N PRO A 66 14.16 -13.75 17.04
CA PRO A 66 12.99 -14.60 16.76
C PRO A 66 12.03 -14.78 17.95
N GLN A 67 12.52 -14.76 19.19
CA GLN A 67 11.66 -14.90 20.36
C GLN A 67 10.80 -13.66 20.59
N ASP A 68 11.39 -12.47 20.42
CA ASP A 68 10.66 -11.21 20.53
C ASP A 68 9.59 -11.10 19.44
N ARG A 69 9.92 -11.47 18.20
CA ARG A 69 8.93 -11.52 17.11
C ARG A 69 7.73 -12.38 17.50
N LYS A 70 7.99 -13.60 17.97
CA LYS A 70 6.93 -14.53 18.38
C LYS A 70 6.10 -13.96 19.52
N ARG A 71 6.74 -13.43 20.56
CA ARG A 71 6.07 -12.82 21.71
C ARG A 71 5.16 -11.67 21.29
N ILE A 72 5.65 -10.77 20.44
CA ILE A 72 4.89 -9.62 19.95
C ILE A 72 3.68 -10.05 19.13
N ILE A 73 3.85 -11.03 18.22
CA ILE A 73 2.74 -11.55 17.41
C ILE A 73 1.68 -12.21 18.31
N GLU A 74 2.08 -13.02 19.29
CA GLU A 74 1.16 -13.69 20.21
C GLU A 74 0.43 -12.71 21.12
N ALA A 75 1.12 -11.69 21.64
CA ALA A 75 0.50 -10.61 22.42
C ALA A 75 -0.52 -9.84 21.57
N PHE A 76 -0.15 -9.47 20.34
CA PHE A 76 -1.04 -8.77 19.42
C PHE A 76 -2.29 -9.59 19.07
N CYS A 77 -2.14 -10.88 18.72
CA CYS A 77 -3.28 -11.73 18.36
C CYS A 77 -4.29 -11.84 19.51
N ARG A 78 -3.79 -12.10 20.72
CA ARG A 78 -4.59 -12.25 21.93
C ARG A 78 -5.40 -11.01 22.27
N ALA A 79 -4.78 -9.84 22.11
CA ALA A 79 -5.40 -8.55 22.41
C ALA A 79 -6.39 -8.09 21.33
N THR A 80 -6.45 -8.76 20.17
CA THR A 80 -7.21 -8.29 18.99
C THR A 80 -8.27 -9.30 18.56
N PHE A 81 -8.13 -9.91 17.39
CA PHE A 81 -9.16 -10.77 16.80
C PHE A 81 -9.39 -12.09 17.54
N GLU A 82 -8.53 -12.44 18.51
CA GLU A 82 -8.74 -13.59 19.41
C GLU A 82 -9.43 -13.19 20.72
N GLU A 83 -9.60 -11.91 21.00
CA GLU A 83 -10.32 -11.44 22.18
C GLU A 83 -11.81 -11.79 22.04
N ASN A 84 -12.35 -12.46 23.06
CA ASN A 84 -13.72 -12.96 23.04
C ASN A 84 -14.76 -11.84 22.94
N LYS A 85 -14.43 -10.67 23.49
CA LYS A 85 -15.33 -9.51 23.52
C LYS A 85 -15.27 -8.64 22.27
N ILE A 86 -14.37 -8.91 21.33
CA ILE A 86 -14.23 -8.07 20.14
C ILE A 86 -15.43 -8.23 19.20
N THR A 87 -15.82 -7.13 18.56
CA THR A 87 -16.88 -7.11 17.54
C THR A 87 -16.59 -8.08 16.40
N GLU A 88 -17.62 -8.72 15.84
CA GLU A 88 -17.48 -9.67 14.73
C GLU A 88 -16.75 -9.06 13.51
N LYS A 89 -16.93 -7.75 13.27
CA LYS A 89 -16.21 -7.04 12.20
C LYS A 89 -14.69 -7.11 12.38
N LEU A 90 -14.19 -7.15 13.61
CA LEU A 90 -12.76 -7.16 13.92
C LEU A 90 -12.21 -8.58 14.14
N LYS A 91 -13.03 -9.64 14.04
CA LYS A 91 -12.54 -11.02 14.13
C LYS A 91 -11.81 -11.50 12.88
N SER A 92 -11.97 -10.80 11.75
CA SER A 92 -11.30 -11.16 10.51
C SER A 92 -9.85 -10.71 10.50
N ILE A 93 -8.92 -11.66 10.39
CA ILE A 93 -7.48 -11.39 10.19
C ILE A 93 -7.23 -10.48 8.98
N ASP A 94 -8.07 -10.57 7.93
CA ASP A 94 -7.91 -9.78 6.72
C ASP A 94 -8.08 -8.28 6.95
N ILE A 95 -8.97 -7.91 7.87
CA ILE A 95 -9.19 -6.51 8.22
C ILE A 95 -7.96 -5.93 8.93
N TRP A 96 -7.32 -6.72 9.79
CA TRP A 96 -6.06 -6.33 10.44
C TRP A 96 -4.90 -6.22 9.46
N ILE A 97 -4.75 -7.19 8.55
CA ILE A 97 -3.72 -7.14 7.50
C ILE A 97 -3.89 -5.88 6.65
N ALA A 98 -5.12 -5.60 6.20
CA ALA A 98 -5.42 -4.44 5.37
C ALA A 98 -5.10 -3.13 6.09
N MET A 99 -5.53 -3.00 7.35
CA MET A 99 -5.23 -1.83 8.19
C MET A 99 -3.72 -1.65 8.40
N LEU A 100 -2.97 -2.71 8.71
CA LEU A 100 -1.52 -2.63 8.92
C LEU A 100 -0.78 -2.21 7.64
N LYS A 101 -1.21 -2.67 6.46
CA LYS A 101 -0.64 -2.21 5.18
C LYS A 101 -0.86 -0.70 4.99
N ARG A 102 -2.08 -0.21 5.23
CA ARG A 102 -2.40 1.22 5.15
C ARG A 102 -1.61 2.06 6.15
N LEU A 103 -1.45 1.56 7.37
CA LEU A 103 -0.61 2.17 8.40
C LEU A 103 0.83 2.36 7.90
N ILE A 104 1.43 1.33 7.29
CA ILE A 104 2.78 1.42 6.74
C ILE A 104 2.86 2.46 5.60
N VAL A 105 1.89 2.44 4.69
CA VAL A 105 1.85 3.37 3.54
C VAL A 105 1.70 4.82 3.97
N ARG A 106 0.76 5.10 4.88
CA ARG A 106 0.37 6.46 5.26
C ARG A 106 1.28 7.09 6.32
N ILE A 107 1.74 6.28 7.28
CA ILE A 107 2.36 6.80 8.51
C ILE A 107 3.85 6.50 8.54
N LEU A 108 4.24 5.24 8.34
CA LEU A 108 5.66 4.85 8.53
C LEU A 108 6.60 5.41 7.46
N ASN A 109 6.04 5.81 6.33
CA ASN A 109 6.81 6.51 5.28
C ASN A 109 7.10 7.97 5.64
N ALA A 110 6.44 8.53 6.66
CA ALA A 110 6.77 9.84 7.21
C ALA A 110 7.93 9.75 8.23
N ASN A 111 8.54 10.88 8.55
CA ASN A 111 9.68 10.98 9.48
C ASN A 111 9.19 10.97 10.94
N ILE A 112 8.53 9.87 11.34
CA ILE A 112 7.86 9.70 12.64
C ILE A 112 8.72 8.81 13.55
N SER A 113 8.67 9.06 14.85
CA SER A 113 9.29 8.19 15.87
C SER A 113 8.62 6.81 15.87
N LEU A 114 9.45 5.75 15.85
CA LEU A 114 8.96 4.36 15.85
C LEU A 114 8.79 3.79 17.26
N ASP A 115 9.31 4.48 18.28
CA ASP A 115 9.23 4.12 19.70
C ASP A 115 7.94 4.65 20.35
N VAL A 116 6.82 4.53 19.64
CA VAL A 116 5.50 5.03 20.07
C VAL A 116 4.53 3.85 20.11
N PRO A 117 3.64 3.74 21.12
CA PRO A 117 2.65 2.67 21.18
C PRO A 117 1.84 2.55 19.90
N LEU A 118 1.69 1.31 19.40
CA LEU A 118 0.91 1.04 18.19
C LEU A 118 -0.57 1.38 18.38
N GLN A 119 -1.10 1.21 19.60
CA GLN A 119 -2.50 1.47 19.96
C GLN A 119 -2.99 2.85 19.51
N ILE A 120 -2.17 3.90 19.65
CA ILE A 120 -2.51 5.28 19.23
C ILE A 120 -2.93 5.35 17.75
N TYR A 121 -2.33 4.51 16.92
CA TYR A 121 -2.65 4.45 15.50
C TYR A 121 -3.81 3.49 15.21
N LEU A 122 -3.98 2.44 16.00
CA LEU A 122 -5.11 1.52 15.87
C LEU A 122 -6.45 2.20 16.16
N GLU A 123 -6.47 3.26 16.97
CA GLU A 123 -7.67 4.05 17.29
C GLU A 123 -8.08 5.02 16.17
N ARG A 124 -7.28 5.16 15.11
CA ARG A 124 -7.58 6.04 13.98
C ARG A 124 -8.58 5.41 13.02
N THR A 125 -9.82 5.86 13.09
CA THR A 125 -10.93 5.40 12.23
C THR A 125 -10.63 5.48 10.72
N ASP A 126 -9.81 6.44 10.27
CA ASP A 126 -9.46 6.59 8.85
C ASP A 126 -8.59 5.46 8.28
N LEU A 127 -7.97 4.64 9.14
CA LEU A 127 -7.16 3.48 8.73
C LEU A 127 -7.99 2.21 8.52
N TRP A 128 -9.26 2.22 8.93
CA TRP A 128 -10.12 1.04 8.93
C TRP A 128 -11.15 1.08 7.81
N SER A 129 -11.42 -0.09 7.25
CA SER A 129 -12.41 -0.29 6.19
C SER A 129 -13.70 -0.90 6.76
N ASN A 130 -14.69 -1.16 5.91
CA ASN A 130 -15.93 -1.89 6.26
C ASN A 130 -16.80 -1.24 7.35
N GLY A 131 -16.71 0.09 7.51
CA GLY A 131 -17.55 0.83 8.47
C GLY A 131 -17.24 0.47 9.92
N ILE A 132 -15.97 0.21 10.23
CA ILE A 132 -15.46 0.13 11.60
C ILE A 132 -15.49 1.55 12.19
N ASN A 133 -16.10 1.68 13.37
CA ASN A 133 -16.30 2.96 14.05
C ASN A 133 -15.57 3.01 15.41
N TYR A 134 -15.66 4.13 16.12
CA TYR A 134 -15.01 4.28 17.44
C TYR A 134 -15.47 3.25 18.48
N GLU A 135 -16.72 2.81 18.43
CA GLU A 135 -17.26 1.81 19.38
C GLU A 135 -16.65 0.43 19.12
N ASP A 136 -16.48 0.07 17.84
CA ASP A 136 -15.78 -1.14 17.43
C ASP A 136 -14.32 -1.10 17.90
N LEU A 137 -13.64 0.04 17.75
CA LEU A 137 -12.22 0.23 18.14
C LEU A 137 -12.00 0.22 19.66
N ALA A 138 -12.99 0.61 20.45
CA ALA A 138 -12.92 0.59 21.91
C ALA A 138 -12.98 -0.83 22.51
N MET A 139 -13.19 -1.87 21.70
CA MET A 139 -13.33 -3.25 22.16
C MET A 139 -12.01 -4.03 22.23
N PHE A 140 -10.89 -3.41 21.87
CA PHE A 140 -9.56 -4.00 21.98
C PHE A 140 -8.55 -3.00 22.52
N GLU A 141 -7.52 -3.51 23.18
CA GLU A 141 -6.40 -2.70 23.67
C GLU A 141 -5.13 -3.55 23.56
N VAL A 142 -4.19 -3.08 22.73
CA VAL A 142 -2.92 -3.77 22.52
C VAL A 142 -1.91 -3.30 23.57
N GLU A 143 -1.12 -4.24 24.11
CA GLU A 143 -0.10 -3.95 25.12
C GLU A 143 0.88 -2.84 24.70
N ASP A 144 1.22 -1.92 25.61
CA ASP A 144 2.13 -0.78 25.37
C ASP A 144 3.53 -1.18 24.87
N ILE A 145 3.96 -2.41 25.16
CA ILE A 145 5.22 -2.96 24.63
C ILE A 145 5.19 -3.12 23.10
N ILE A 146 4.00 -3.15 22.51
CA ILE A 146 3.80 -3.25 21.07
C ILE A 146 3.85 -1.83 20.50
N LEU A 147 5.06 -1.43 20.16
CA LEU A 147 5.37 -0.17 19.51
C LEU A 147 5.17 -0.20 17.99
N LEU A 148 5.14 0.99 17.39
CA LEU A 148 5.01 1.24 15.96
C LEU A 148 6.12 0.55 15.15
N GLN A 149 7.32 0.38 15.72
CA GLN A 149 8.39 -0.37 15.06
C GLN A 149 8.03 -1.83 14.75
N HIS A 150 7.09 -2.42 15.50
CA HIS A 150 6.69 -3.82 15.34
C HIS A 150 5.64 -4.05 14.23
N THR A 151 5.11 -2.99 13.60
CA THR A 151 4.01 -3.10 12.63
C THR A 151 4.28 -4.11 11.52
N TYR A 152 5.49 -4.10 10.95
CA TYR A 152 5.82 -5.02 9.85
C TYR A 152 5.97 -6.47 10.33
N VAL A 153 6.55 -6.70 11.51
CA VAL A 153 6.63 -8.02 12.15
C VAL A 153 5.25 -8.61 12.43
N ILE A 154 4.32 -7.78 12.90
CA ILE A 154 2.93 -8.20 13.13
C ILE A 154 2.28 -8.56 11.80
N LEU A 155 2.41 -7.70 10.78
CA LEU A 155 1.84 -7.93 9.45
C LEU A 155 2.32 -9.26 8.85
N THR A 156 3.62 -9.53 8.84
CA THR A 156 4.16 -10.78 8.31
C THR A 156 3.71 -11.99 9.14
N GLY A 157 3.64 -11.85 10.47
CA GLY A 157 3.10 -12.85 11.38
C GLY A 157 1.65 -13.24 11.04
N LEU A 158 0.78 -12.25 10.82
CA LEU A 158 -0.62 -12.46 10.46
C LEU A 158 -0.76 -13.09 9.07
N GLU A 159 0.03 -12.64 8.08
CA GLU A 159 0.04 -13.24 6.75
C GLU A 159 0.45 -14.71 6.78
N ASN A 160 1.42 -15.06 7.61
CA ASN A 160 1.85 -16.45 7.79
C ASN A 160 0.78 -17.28 8.48
N LYS A 161 0.13 -16.74 9.52
CA LYS A 161 -1.00 -17.40 10.19
C LYS A 161 -2.16 -17.68 9.24
N LYS A 162 -2.50 -16.71 8.38
CA LYS A 162 -3.51 -16.86 7.33
C LYS A 162 -3.13 -17.96 6.33
N LYS A 163 -1.88 -17.98 5.87
CA LYS A 163 -1.38 -19.03 4.94
C LYS A 163 -1.45 -20.42 5.57
N ALA A 164 -1.06 -20.56 6.84
CA ALA A 164 -1.14 -21.82 7.56
C ALA A 164 -2.59 -22.32 7.68
N ALA A 165 -3.52 -21.45 8.06
CA ALA A 165 -4.95 -21.79 8.14
C ALA A 165 -5.53 -22.27 6.79
N ASN A 166 -5.13 -21.63 5.69
CA ASN A 166 -5.57 -22.01 4.35
C ASN A 166 -4.96 -23.32 3.85
N GLN A 167 -3.70 -23.61 4.23
CA GLN A 167 -3.03 -24.87 3.88
C GLN A 167 -3.58 -26.07 4.66
N SER A 168 -4.06 -25.87 5.89
CA SER A 168 -4.75 -26.92 6.65
C SER A 168 -6.12 -27.30 6.08
N GLN A 169 -6.63 -26.55 5.08
CA GLN A 169 -7.97 -26.73 4.50
C GLN A 169 -7.97 -27.12 3.00
N GLN A 170 -6.82 -27.35 2.35
CA GLN A 170 -6.74 -27.77 0.94
C GLN A 170 -5.71 -28.88 0.69
N PRO A 171 -6.01 -29.89 -0.16
CA PRO A 171 -4.98 -30.75 -0.73
C PRO A 171 -4.07 -29.94 -1.67
N GLU A 172 -2.76 -30.20 -1.61
CA GLU A 172 -1.70 -29.45 -2.28
C GLU A 172 -1.99 -29.17 -3.76
N ILE A 173 -2.20 -27.89 -4.11
CA ILE A 173 -1.88 -27.38 -5.44
C ILE A 173 -0.76 -26.36 -5.27
N LYS A 174 0.45 -26.77 -5.66
CA LYS A 174 1.67 -25.95 -5.67
C LYS A 174 1.46 -24.73 -6.57
N SER A 175 1.17 -23.58 -5.97
CA SER A 175 1.30 -22.29 -6.65
C SER A 175 2.67 -21.69 -6.36
N LYS A 176 3.43 -21.42 -7.42
CA LYS A 176 4.74 -20.74 -7.36
C LYS A 176 4.56 -19.35 -6.76
N VAL A 177 4.92 -19.20 -5.50
CA VAL A 177 5.20 -17.88 -4.90
C VAL A 177 6.44 -17.33 -5.60
N GLN A 178 6.28 -16.25 -6.36
CA GLN A 178 7.41 -15.52 -6.94
C GLN A 178 8.14 -14.80 -5.79
N THR A 179 9.35 -15.25 -5.51
CA THR A 179 10.30 -14.66 -4.57
C THR A 179 10.67 -13.22 -4.97
N GLY A 180 10.92 -12.37 -3.96
CA GLY A 180 11.08 -10.91 -4.07
C GLY A 180 12.18 -10.39 -5.01
N GLU A 181 13.06 -11.25 -5.54
CA GLU A 181 14.03 -10.88 -6.59
C GLU A 181 13.36 -10.56 -7.94
N GLY A 182 12.21 -11.17 -8.24
CA GLY A 182 11.46 -10.90 -9.47
C GLY A 182 10.82 -9.52 -9.49
N LEU A 183 10.34 -9.05 -8.34
CA LEU A 183 9.75 -7.70 -8.20
C LEU A 183 10.80 -6.60 -8.30
N ARG A 184 12.00 -6.77 -7.69
CA ARG A 184 13.10 -5.80 -7.81
C ARG A 184 13.52 -5.54 -9.25
N LYS A 185 13.55 -6.58 -10.10
CA LYS A 185 13.84 -6.43 -11.54
C LYS A 185 12.72 -5.71 -12.30
N LYS A 186 11.45 -6.01 -12.01
CA LYS A 186 10.30 -5.34 -12.66
C LYS A 186 10.22 -3.84 -12.34
N VAL A 187 10.40 -3.46 -11.07
CA VAL A 187 10.36 -2.04 -10.65
C VAL A 187 11.49 -1.24 -11.28
N ASN A 188 12.71 -1.80 -11.35
CA ASN A 188 13.83 -1.15 -12.06
C ASN A 188 13.52 -0.96 -13.55
N THR A 189 12.80 -1.89 -14.18
CA THR A 189 12.43 -1.75 -15.61
C THR A 189 11.45 -0.59 -15.85
N TRP A 190 10.55 -0.30 -14.89
CA TRP A 190 9.59 0.81 -14.99
C TRP A 190 10.25 2.18 -14.84
N TYR A 191 11.22 2.32 -13.94
CA TYR A 191 12.00 3.55 -13.80
C TYR A 191 12.88 3.83 -15.04
N THR A 192 13.46 2.80 -15.65
CA THR A 192 14.28 2.98 -16.86
C THR A 192 13.44 3.32 -18.09
N GLN A 193 12.21 2.79 -18.20
CA GLN A 193 11.28 3.12 -19.30
C GLN A 193 10.71 4.53 -19.20
N THR A 194 10.46 5.04 -17.99
CA THR A 194 10.02 6.43 -17.79
C THR A 194 11.16 7.43 -17.98
N ALA A 195 12.40 7.08 -17.60
CA ALA A 195 13.57 7.89 -17.89
C ALA A 195 13.86 8.00 -19.40
N THR A 196 13.75 6.91 -20.15
CA THR A 196 13.99 6.92 -21.62
C THR A 196 12.89 7.63 -22.42
N ALA A 197 11.65 7.65 -21.93
CA ALA A 197 10.57 8.42 -22.54
C ALA A 197 10.76 9.95 -22.39
N THR A 198 11.55 10.40 -21.40
CA THR A 198 11.74 11.84 -21.12
C THR A 198 12.92 12.44 -21.89
N THR A 199 13.83 11.61 -22.42
CA THR A 199 15.03 12.10 -23.14
C THR A 199 14.88 12.18 -24.66
N SER A 200 13.75 11.74 -25.24
CA SER A 200 13.50 11.85 -26.68
C SER A 200 12.63 13.07 -27.01
N THR A 201 13.13 14.27 -26.75
CA THR A 201 12.62 15.49 -27.38
C THR A 201 13.70 16.57 -27.42
N LYS A 202 14.59 16.50 -28.41
CA LYS A 202 15.20 17.64 -29.13
C LYS A 202 16.34 17.17 -30.03
N GLU A 203 16.06 17.04 -31.32
CA GLU A 203 16.99 17.48 -32.36
C GLU A 203 16.21 18.27 -33.42
N ILE A 204 16.08 19.58 -33.18
CA ILE A 204 15.77 20.54 -34.24
C ILE A 204 17.07 20.72 -35.03
N ARG A 205 17.22 20.00 -36.14
CA ARG A 205 18.35 20.20 -37.06
C ARG A 205 18.01 21.32 -38.04
N GLY A 206 18.33 22.55 -37.64
CA GLY A 206 18.39 23.68 -38.57
C GLY A 206 19.52 23.44 -39.60
N LYS A 207 19.22 23.61 -40.89
CA LYS A 207 20.25 23.76 -41.91
C LYS A 207 20.04 25.08 -42.64
N LYS A 208 21.03 25.96 -42.42
CA LYS A 208 21.20 27.30 -42.96
C LYS A 208 21.17 27.32 -44.49
N THR A 209 20.51 28.35 -45.00
CA THR A 209 20.74 28.98 -46.30
C THR A 209 22.17 29.49 -46.42
N SER A 210 22.79 29.30 -47.59
CA SER A 210 23.97 30.04 -48.03
C SER A 210 24.07 29.88 -49.54
N GLY A 211 23.75 30.95 -50.27
CA GLY A 211 24.08 31.07 -51.69
C GLY A 211 25.56 31.35 -51.87
N ASN A 212 26.11 30.97 -53.02
CA ASN A 212 27.30 31.61 -53.56
C ASN A 212 27.21 31.66 -55.09
N LYS A 213 27.44 32.85 -55.66
CA LYS A 213 27.51 33.15 -57.10
C LYS A 213 28.98 33.19 -57.55
N GLY A 214 29.23 32.78 -58.81
CA GLY A 214 30.37 33.16 -59.67
C GLY A 214 31.67 32.37 -59.43
N HIS A 215 32.54 32.07 -60.40
CA HIS A 215 32.72 32.46 -61.80
C HIS A 215 33.69 31.45 -62.47
N SER A 216 33.41 31.02 -63.69
CA SER A 216 34.26 31.00 -64.89
C SER A 216 33.53 30.26 -66.00
#